data_AF-A0A812ISG0-F1
#
_entry.id   AF-A0A812ISG0-F1
#
_cell.length_a   1.000
_cell.length_b   1.000
_cell.length_c   1.000
_cell.angle_alpha   90.00
_cell.angle_beta   90.00
_cell.angle_gamma   90.00
#
_symmetry.space_group_name_H-M   'P 1'
#
loop_
_entity.id
_entity.type
_entity.pdbx_description
1 polymer ?
#
loop_
_entity_poly.entity_id
_entity_poly.type
_entity_poly.pdbx_seq_one_letter_code
_entity_poly.pdbx_strand_id
1 'polypeptide(L)'
;MFEILFANWSPACRVLVENISEWFSIFFLLYRCVLGFAVLNVVNAVFVQQTMKTASSDEELAFKQKERDVALYTRKVKKLFQTMDSSGDGTINKEEFAKLVNSPMLKFWMGQLELEYHDLMSLFEFLDNGDGEITLLEFIDGAGRLRGGAPL
;
A
#
# COMPACT_ATOMS: atom_id res chain seq x y z
N MET A 1 46.19 -5.12 11.96
CA MET A 1 45.11 -6.08 11.64
C MET A 1 44.28 -5.67 10.42
N PHE A 2 43.84 -4.40 10.33
CA PHE A 2 43.05 -3.91 9.19
C PHE A 2 43.76 -4.08 7.83
N GLU A 3 45.06 -3.76 7.73
CA GLU A 3 45.82 -3.97 6.48
C GLU A 3 45.89 -5.43 6.03
N ILE A 4 45.98 -6.36 6.98
CA ILE A 4 46.01 -7.80 6.71
C ILE A 4 44.63 -8.28 6.23
N LEU A 5 43.55 -7.65 6.70
CA LEU A 5 42.18 -8.04 6.36
C LEU A 5 41.67 -7.41 5.06
N PHE A 6 42.02 -6.16 4.76
CA PHE A 6 41.43 -5.42 3.63
C PHE A 6 42.44 -4.87 2.62
N ALA A 7 43.74 -4.89 2.91
CA ALA A 7 44.77 -4.35 2.04
C ALA A 7 45.73 -5.46 1.56
N ASN A 8 47.04 -5.28 1.75
CA ASN A 8 48.05 -6.20 1.23
C ASN A 8 48.62 -7.08 2.36
N TRP A 9 48.11 -8.30 2.47
CA TRP A 9 48.55 -9.28 3.49
C TRP A 9 49.85 -10.00 3.12
N SER A 10 50.24 -9.98 1.83
CA SER A 10 51.36 -10.76 1.31
C SER A 10 52.72 -10.35 1.90
N PRO A 11 53.07 -9.04 2.02
CA PRO A 11 54.33 -8.62 2.64
C PRO A 11 54.42 -9.00 4.12
N ALA A 12 53.33 -8.80 4.88
CA ALA A 12 53.29 -9.13 6.30
C ALA A 12 53.40 -10.64 6.55
N CYS A 13 52.74 -11.45 5.72
CA CYS A 13 52.84 -12.91 5.76
C CYS A 13 54.27 -13.36 5.47
N ARG A 14 54.88 -12.82 4.40
CA ARG A 14 56.24 -13.18 3.97
C ARG A 14 57.29 -12.91 5.05
N VAL A 15 57.22 -11.75 5.71
CA VAL A 15 58.15 -11.39 6.80
C VAL A 15 58.05 -12.36 7.98
N LEU A 16 56.83 -12.77 8.36
CA LEU A 16 56.64 -13.72 9.47
C LEU A 16 57.13 -15.13 9.13
N VAL A 17 56.91 -15.57 7.89
CA VAL A 17 57.33 -16.89 7.41
C VAL A 17 58.86 -16.99 7.33
N GLU A 18 59.52 -15.96 6.81
CA GLU A 18 60.98 -15.93 6.63
C GLU A 18 61.74 -15.76 7.96
N ASN A 19 61.17 -15.07 8.96
CA ASN A 19 61.89 -14.74 10.20
C ASN A 19 61.49 -15.57 11.43
N ILE A 20 60.36 -16.29 11.41
CA ILE A 20 59.86 -17.01 12.60
C ILE A 20 59.63 -18.49 12.31
N SER A 21 58.65 -18.83 11.46
CA SER A 21 58.32 -20.22 11.13
C SER A 21 57.33 -20.30 9.97
N GLU A 22 57.49 -21.32 9.12
CA GLU A 22 56.58 -21.58 7.99
C GLU A 22 55.13 -21.88 8.40
N TRP A 23 54.92 -22.39 9.63
CA TRP A 23 53.59 -22.71 10.17
C TRP A 23 52.64 -21.51 10.24
N PHE A 24 53.18 -20.29 10.33
CA PHE A 24 52.37 -19.07 10.31
C PHE A 24 51.62 -18.88 8.97
N SER A 25 52.08 -19.48 7.87
CA SER A 25 51.37 -19.45 6.58
C SER A 25 49.98 -20.08 6.67
N ILE A 26 49.88 -21.23 7.36
CA ILE A 26 48.62 -21.98 7.50
C ILE A 26 47.63 -21.17 8.36
N PHE A 27 48.13 -20.55 9.44
CA PHE A 27 47.33 -19.66 10.28
C PHE A 27 46.75 -18.48 9.47
N PHE A 28 47.58 -17.81 8.66
CA PHE A 28 47.13 -16.69 7.83
C PHE A 28 46.12 -17.11 6.75
N LEU A 29 46.31 -18.26 6.12
CA LEU A 29 45.37 -18.80 5.14
C LEU A 29 44.01 -19.10 5.79
N LEU A 30 43.99 -19.79 6.93
CA LEU A 30 42.76 -20.08 7.66
C LEU A 30 42.05 -18.80 8.11
N TYR A 31 42.80 -17.87 8.71
CA TYR A 31 42.30 -16.55 9.08
C TYR A 31 41.66 -15.84 7.88
N ARG A 32 42.31 -15.88 6.71
CA ARG A 32 41.83 -15.20 5.50
C ARG A 32 40.58 -15.85 4.92
N CYS A 33 40.54 -17.18 4.85
CA CYS A 33 39.39 -17.93 4.37
C CYS A 33 38.18 -17.71 5.29
N VAL A 34 38.37 -17.85 6.61
CA VAL A 34 37.28 -17.72 7.57
C VAL A 34 36.77 -16.28 7.65
N LEU A 35 37.65 -15.29 7.86
CA LEU A 35 37.20 -13.91 7.97
C LEU A 35 36.73 -13.32 6.65
N GLY A 36 37.38 -13.65 5.53
CA GLY A 36 36.93 -13.20 4.21
C GLY A 36 35.52 -13.73 3.90
N PHE A 37 35.29 -15.02 4.11
CA PHE A 37 33.98 -15.63 3.92
C PHE A 37 32.93 -15.07 4.90
N ALA A 38 33.28 -14.94 6.19
CA ALA A 38 32.38 -14.39 7.19
C ALA A 38 31.97 -12.94 6.88
N VAL A 39 32.93 -12.08 6.52
CA VAL A 39 32.65 -10.67 6.18
C VAL A 39 31.76 -10.58 4.94
N LEU A 40 32.05 -11.33 3.87
CA LEU A 40 31.21 -11.33 2.66
C LEU A 40 29.78 -11.79 2.95
N ASN A 41 29.63 -12.85 3.77
CA ASN A 41 28.30 -13.35 4.15
C ASN A 41 27.53 -12.35 4.99
N VAL A 42 28.18 -11.68 5.95
CA VAL A 42 27.53 -10.63 6.76
C VAL A 42 27.10 -9.46 5.88
N VAL A 43 27.96 -9.01 4.96
CA VAL A 43 27.62 -7.93 4.02
C VAL A 43 26.43 -8.33 3.15
N ASN A 44 26.46 -9.52 2.54
CA ASN A 44 25.35 -10.04 1.74
C ASN A 44 24.05 -10.14 2.56
N ALA A 45 24.12 -10.63 3.80
CA ALA A 45 22.96 -10.74 4.68
C ALA A 45 22.35 -9.35 4.99
N VAL A 46 23.18 -8.34 5.25
CA VAL A 46 22.72 -6.96 5.49
C VAL A 46 22.04 -6.40 4.23
N PHE A 47 22.63 -6.60 3.06
CA PHE A 47 22.00 -6.16 1.80
C PHE A 47 20.65 -6.83 1.59
N VAL A 48 20.56 -8.16 1.73
CA VAL A 48 19.30 -8.90 1.62
C VAL A 48 18.28 -8.39 2.64
N GLN A 49 18.69 -8.18 3.90
CA GLN A 49 17.80 -7.68 4.95
C GLN A 49 17.27 -6.28 4.64
N GLN A 50 18.12 -5.37 4.13
CA GLN A 50 17.71 -4.04 3.72
C GLN A 50 16.75 -4.08 2.53
N THR A 51 17.04 -4.90 1.51
CA THR A 51 16.16 -5.08 0.34
C THR A 51 14.80 -5.62 0.76
N MET A 52 14.76 -6.65 1.62
CA MET A 52 13.51 -7.21 2.14
C MET A 52 12.71 -6.20 2.95
N LYS A 53 13.38 -5.40 3.80
CA LYS A 53 12.72 -4.36 4.60
C LYS A 53 12.08 -3.28 3.73
N THR A 54 12.77 -2.82 2.69
CA THR A 54 12.22 -1.84 1.75
C THR A 54 11.02 -2.42 1.01
N ALA A 55 11.14 -3.64 0.48
CA ALA A 55 10.03 -4.32 -0.19
C ALA A 55 8.80 -4.47 0.71
N SER A 56 8.98 -4.85 1.99
CA SER A 56 7.87 -4.94 2.95
C SER A 56 7.28 -3.58 3.32
N SER A 57 8.11 -2.54 3.37
CA SER A 57 7.63 -1.18 3.66
C SER A 57 6.77 -0.64 2.52
N ASP A 58 7.12 -0.94 1.27
CA ASP A 58 6.35 -0.53 0.11
C ASP A 58 4.96 -1.19 0.09
N GLU A 59 4.89 -2.47 0.47
CA GLU A 59 3.61 -3.19 0.60
C GLU A 59 2.74 -2.63 1.73
N GLU A 60 3.32 -2.36 2.91
CA GLU A 60 2.59 -1.77 4.04
C GLU A 60 2.10 -0.35 3.73
N LEU A 61 2.92 0.45 3.03
CA LEU A 61 2.56 1.79 2.57
C LEU A 61 1.42 1.73 1.55
N ALA A 62 1.50 0.82 0.58
CA ALA A 62 0.44 0.62 -0.41
C ALA A 62 -0.88 0.22 0.24
N PHE A 63 -0.84 -0.70 1.22
CA PHE A 63 -2.02 -1.11 1.99
C PHE A 63 -2.64 0.07 2.75
N LYS A 64 -1.83 0.83 3.52
CA LYS A 64 -2.31 2.00 4.26
C LYS A 64 -2.87 3.09 3.36
N GLN A 65 -2.31 3.27 2.17
CA GLN A 65 -2.81 4.23 1.21
C GLN A 65 -4.18 3.81 0.68
N LYS A 66 -4.35 2.53 0.32
CA LYS A 66 -5.65 1.98 -0.09
C LYS A 66 -6.70 2.13 1.01
N GLU A 67 -6.36 1.82 2.27
CA GLU A 67 -7.27 1.98 3.41
C GLU A 67 -7.71 3.44 3.60
N ARG A 68 -6.78 4.39 3.46
CA ARG A 68 -7.09 5.83 3.51
C ARG A 68 -8.01 6.27 2.38
N ASP A 69 -7.76 5.80 1.16
CA ASP A 69 -8.58 6.14 0.00
C ASP A 69 -10.01 5.62 0.15
N VAL A 70 -10.18 4.40 0.66
CA VAL A 70 -11.49 3.84 1.02
C VAL A 70 -12.17 4.68 2.10
N ALA A 71 -11.46 5.02 3.19
CA ALA A 71 -12.04 5.81 4.28
C ALA A 71 -12.46 7.22 3.83
N LEU A 72 -11.67 7.88 2.98
CA LEU A 72 -12.01 9.18 2.40
C LEU A 72 -13.22 9.07 1.47
N TYR A 73 -13.29 8.02 0.67
CA TYR A 73 -14.44 7.74 -0.19
C TYR A 73 -15.71 7.53 0.62
N THR A 74 -15.71 6.64 1.62
CA THR A 74 -16.85 6.39 2.51
C THR A 74 -17.31 7.67 3.21
N ARG A 75 -16.37 8.53 3.64
CA ARG A 75 -16.71 9.83 4.23
C ARG A 75 -17.40 10.78 3.25
N LYS A 76 -16.92 10.85 2.00
CA LYS A 76 -17.57 11.65 0.95
C LYS A 76 -18.99 11.15 0.68
N VAL A 77 -19.14 9.85 0.48
CA VAL A 77 -20.43 9.19 0.23
C VAL A 77 -21.40 9.41 1.41
N LYS A 78 -20.93 9.27 2.66
CA LYS A 78 -21.77 9.53 3.83
C LYS A 78 -22.23 10.99 3.92
N LYS A 79 -21.34 11.94 3.64
CA LYS A 79 -21.70 13.37 3.64
C LYS A 79 -22.73 13.69 2.56
N LEU A 80 -22.62 13.04 1.40
CA LEU A 80 -23.60 13.13 0.32
C LEU A 80 -24.95 12.61 0.74
N PHE A 81 -24.98 11.40 1.29
CA PHE A 81 -26.20 10.77 1.79
C PHE A 81 -26.95 11.70 2.76
N GLN A 82 -26.24 12.26 3.74
CA GLN A 82 -26.79 13.22 4.70
C GLN A 82 -27.30 14.53 4.08
N THR A 83 -26.82 14.90 2.88
CA THR A 83 -27.31 16.08 2.17
C THR A 83 -28.58 15.77 1.37
N MET A 84 -28.79 14.50 1.02
CA MET A 84 -29.92 14.04 0.22
C MET A 84 -31.12 13.63 1.09
N ASP A 85 -30.83 12.93 2.19
CA ASP A 85 -31.79 12.56 3.24
C ASP A 85 -32.33 13.83 3.92
N SER A 86 -33.48 14.32 3.45
CA SER A 86 -34.10 15.55 3.92
C SER A 86 -35.07 15.29 5.08
N SER A 87 -35.64 14.09 5.13
CA SER A 87 -36.46 13.58 6.23
C SER A 87 -35.64 13.26 7.49
N GLY A 88 -34.36 12.92 7.33
CA GLY A 88 -33.46 12.50 8.40
C GLY A 88 -33.76 11.09 8.91
N ASP A 89 -34.43 10.26 8.11
CA ASP A 89 -34.82 8.90 8.48
C ASP A 89 -33.71 7.86 8.23
N GLY A 90 -32.61 8.28 7.62
CA GLY A 90 -31.48 7.41 7.30
C GLY A 90 -31.66 6.62 6.01
N THR A 91 -32.69 6.95 5.21
CA THR A 91 -32.99 6.40 3.89
C THR A 91 -33.19 7.53 2.88
N ILE A 92 -33.13 7.21 1.59
CA ILE A 92 -33.49 8.15 0.52
C ILE A 92 -34.60 7.51 -0.28
N ASN A 93 -35.80 8.05 -0.17
CA ASN A 93 -36.93 7.56 -0.95
C ASN A 93 -36.92 8.13 -2.39
N LYS A 94 -37.75 7.54 -3.25
CA LYS A 94 -37.85 7.93 -4.67
C LYS A 94 -38.22 9.39 -4.88
N GLU A 95 -38.98 10.00 -3.97
CA GLU A 95 -39.46 11.37 -4.09
C GLU A 95 -38.37 12.39 -3.71
N GLU A 96 -37.60 12.11 -2.66
CA GLU A 96 -36.41 12.87 -2.28
C GLU A 96 -35.36 12.78 -3.37
N PHE A 97 -35.12 11.57 -3.89
CA PHE A 97 -34.21 11.36 -5.00
C PHE A 97 -34.67 12.14 -6.25
N ALA A 98 -35.94 12.06 -6.64
CA ALA A 98 -36.49 12.77 -7.80
C ALA A 98 -36.42 14.30 -7.67
N LYS A 99 -36.57 14.85 -6.46
CA LYS A 99 -36.37 16.29 -6.21
C LYS A 99 -34.92 16.71 -6.44
N LEU A 100 -33.97 15.84 -6.10
CA LEU A 100 -32.54 16.09 -6.24
C LEU A 100 -32.01 15.79 -7.64
N VAL A 101 -32.70 14.94 -8.41
CA VAL A 101 -32.38 14.59 -9.81
C VAL A 101 -32.25 15.82 -10.71
N ASN A 102 -33.09 16.83 -10.48
CA ASN A 102 -33.05 18.08 -11.24
C ASN A 102 -32.12 19.13 -10.63
N SER A 103 -31.53 18.86 -9.47
CA SER A 103 -30.64 19.81 -8.81
C SER A 103 -29.24 19.79 -9.46
N PRO A 104 -28.62 20.96 -9.69
CA PRO A 104 -27.22 21.03 -10.12
C PRO A 104 -26.27 20.47 -9.04
N MET A 105 -26.73 20.42 -7.79
CA MET A 105 -26.04 19.84 -6.66
C MET A 105 -25.77 18.35 -6.88
N LEU A 106 -26.78 17.54 -7.23
CA LEU A 106 -26.60 16.10 -7.47
C LEU A 106 -25.64 15.82 -8.63
N LYS A 107 -25.73 16.58 -9.74
CA LYS A 107 -24.81 16.47 -10.88
C LYS A 107 -23.35 16.76 -10.48
N PHE A 108 -23.14 17.82 -9.70
CA PHE A 108 -21.82 18.15 -9.18
C PHE A 108 -21.26 17.02 -8.30
N TRP A 109 -22.11 16.43 -7.46
CA TRP A 109 -21.73 15.35 -6.56
C TRP A 109 -21.43 14.04 -7.26
N MET A 110 -22.21 13.68 -8.27
CA MET A 110 -21.91 12.52 -9.12
C MET A 110 -20.59 12.69 -9.86
N GLY A 111 -20.29 13.91 -10.32
CA GLY A 111 -18.97 14.25 -10.84
C GLY A 111 -17.85 14.11 -9.81
N GLN A 112 -18.09 14.44 -8.54
CA GLN A 112 -17.12 14.24 -7.45
C GLN A 112 -16.87 12.76 -7.09
N LEU A 113 -17.86 11.90 -7.33
CA LEU A 113 -17.76 10.45 -7.12
C LEU A 113 -17.32 9.70 -8.38
N GLU A 114 -17.08 10.41 -9.50
CA GLU A 114 -16.75 9.85 -10.81
C GLU A 114 -17.80 8.84 -11.32
N LEU A 115 -19.06 9.10 -11.00
CA LEU A 115 -20.18 8.26 -11.42
C LEU A 115 -20.69 8.72 -12.78
N GLU A 116 -20.42 7.93 -13.81
CA GLU A 116 -21.06 8.10 -15.12
C GLU A 116 -22.45 7.47 -15.09
N TYR A 117 -23.48 8.28 -15.34
CA TYR A 117 -24.83 7.78 -15.53
C TYR A 117 -25.47 8.50 -16.73
N HIS A 118 -26.22 7.75 -17.52
CA HIS A 118 -27.01 8.28 -18.63
C HIS A 118 -28.42 8.70 -18.18
N ASP A 119 -28.95 8.03 -17.15
CA ASP A 119 -30.25 8.30 -16.58
C ASP A 119 -30.22 8.11 -15.06
N LEU A 120 -30.73 9.11 -14.33
CA LEU A 120 -30.75 9.10 -12.86
C LEU A 120 -31.83 8.17 -12.32
N MET A 121 -32.91 7.93 -13.05
CA MET A 121 -33.93 6.97 -12.61
C MET A 121 -33.38 5.55 -12.67
N SER A 122 -32.67 5.22 -13.74
CA SER A 122 -31.89 3.98 -13.84
C SER A 122 -30.83 3.85 -12.74
N LEU A 123 -30.24 4.97 -12.30
CA LEU A 123 -29.32 4.99 -11.17
C LEU A 123 -30.02 4.65 -9.85
N PHE A 124 -31.22 5.19 -9.60
CA PHE A 124 -31.99 4.83 -8.41
C PHE A 124 -32.27 3.33 -8.37
N GLU A 125 -32.76 2.76 -9.48
CA GLU A 125 -33.04 1.33 -9.61
C GLU A 125 -31.79 0.45 -9.49
N PHE A 126 -30.61 0.98 -9.81
CA PHE A 126 -29.34 0.26 -9.63
C PHE A 126 -28.87 0.24 -8.17
N LEU A 127 -29.18 1.30 -7.42
CA LEU A 127 -28.77 1.46 -6.03
C LEU A 127 -29.76 0.79 -5.07
N ASP A 128 -31.05 0.82 -5.40
CA ASP A 128 -32.15 0.22 -4.66
C ASP A 128 -32.10 -1.33 -4.72
N ASN A 129 -32.40 -1.99 -3.61
CA ASN A 129 -32.51 -3.45 -3.53
C ASN A 129 -33.87 -3.98 -4.02
N GLY A 130 -34.81 -3.08 -4.35
CA GLY A 130 -36.19 -3.35 -4.73
C GLY A 130 -37.23 -3.02 -3.65
N ASP A 131 -36.84 -2.41 -2.53
CA ASP A 131 -37.74 -1.94 -1.47
C ASP A 131 -38.23 -0.50 -1.69
N GLY A 132 -37.64 0.22 -2.66
CA GLY A 132 -38.04 1.58 -3.01
C GLY A 132 -37.37 2.66 -2.15
N GLU A 133 -36.40 2.28 -1.31
CA GLU A 133 -35.63 3.16 -0.44
C GLU A 133 -34.14 2.86 -0.58
N ILE A 134 -33.29 3.89 -0.61
CA ILE A 134 -31.84 3.69 -0.65
C ILE A 134 -31.28 3.94 0.74
N THR A 135 -30.76 2.90 1.38
CA THR A 135 -30.03 3.01 2.64
C THR A 135 -28.60 3.51 2.42
N LEU A 136 -27.96 4.01 3.49
CA LEU A 136 -26.55 4.42 3.42
C LEU A 136 -25.62 3.30 2.94
N LEU A 137 -25.90 2.04 3.32
CA LEU A 137 -25.09 0.89 2.96
C LEU A 137 -25.21 0.58 1.46
N GLU A 138 -26.43 0.60 0.93
CA GLU A 138 -26.71 0.43 -0.50
C GLU A 138 -26.09 1.54 -1.33
N PHE A 139 -26.15 2.78 -0.83
CA PHE A 139 -25.52 3.89 -1.52
C PHE A 139 -24.00 3.75 -1.60
N ILE A 140 -23.34 3.26 -0.53
CA ILE A 140 -21.89 3.00 -0.52
C ILE A 140 -21.52 1.85 -1.48
N ASP A 141 -22.24 0.73 -1.40
CA ASP A 141 -21.96 -0.44 -2.23
C ASP A 141 -22.24 -0.15 -3.71
N GLY A 142 -23.40 0.43 -3.99
CA GLY A 142 -23.81 0.80 -5.34
C GLY A 142 -22.92 1.87 -5.98
N ALA A 143 -22.52 2.90 -5.24
CA ALA A 143 -21.56 3.89 -5.74
C ALA A 143 -20.16 3.27 -5.99
N GLY A 144 -19.75 2.29 -5.18
CA GLY A 144 -18.51 1.54 -5.42
C GLY A 144 -18.55 0.76 -6.74
N ARG A 145 -19.67 0.06 -7.01
CA ARG A 145 -19.89 -0.73 -8.22
C ARG A 145 -19.91 0.13 -9.50
N LEU A 146 -20.55 1.29 -9.45
CA LEU A 146 -20.66 2.21 -10.60
C LEU A 146 -19.32 2.83 -11.00
N ARG A 147 -18.40 3.02 -10.06
CA ARG A 147 -17.03 3.49 -10.35
C ARG A 147 -16.15 2.43 -11.02
N GLY A 148 -16.70 1.25 -11.33
CA GLY A 148 -15.93 0.10 -11.85
C GLY A 148 -15.01 -0.55 -10.81
N GLY A 149 -15.16 -0.20 -9.53
CA GLY A 149 -14.43 -0.81 -8.42
C GLY A 149 -15.11 -2.08 -7.96
N ALA A 150 -14.34 -3.16 -7.75
CA ALA A 150 -14.82 -4.34 -7.04
C ALA A 150 -15.40 -3.94 -5.66
N PRO A 151 -16.44 -4.65 -5.17
CA PRO A 151 -17.06 -4.33 -3.88
C PRO A 151 -16.02 -4.23 -2.77
N LEU A 152 -16.19 -3.23 -1.89
CA LEU A 152 -15.32 -2.93 -0.75
C LEU A 152 -15.37 -4.03 0.32
#